data_AF-A0ABD0R0Y3-F1
#
_entry.id   AF-A0ABD0R0Y3-F1
#
_cell.length_a   1.000
_cell.length_b   1.000
_cell.length_c   1.000
_cell.angle_alpha   90.00
_cell.angle_beta   90.00
_cell.angle_gamma   90.00
#
_symmetry.space_group_name_H-M   'P 1'
#
loop_
_entity.id
_entity.type
_entity.pdbx_description
1 polymer ?
#
loop_
_entity_poly.entity_id
_entity_poly.type
_entity_poly.pdbx_seq_one_letter_code
_entity_poly.pdbx_strand_id
1 'polypeptide(L)' 'VLIPISLFVSIEIVKICQVYFIHQDMELYDEETDSHLQCRALNITEDLGQMQYIFSDKTGTLTENKMVFRRCTVAGV' A
#
# COMPACT_ATOMS: atom_id res chain seq x y z
N VAL A 1 -32.97 19.67 -3.41
CA VAL A 1 -31.74 19.88 -4.21
C VAL A 1 -31.64 18.71 -5.19
N LEU A 2 -31.43 18.97 -6.48
CA LEU A 2 -31.40 17.94 -7.52
C LEU A 2 -29.93 17.59 -7.79
N ILE A 3 -29.51 16.40 -7.38
CA ILE A 3 -28.14 15.92 -7.59
C ILE A 3 -28.11 15.22 -8.95
N PRO A 4 -27.20 15.62 -9.87
CA PRO A 4 -27.15 15.02 -11.20
C PRO A 4 -26.67 13.57 -11.13
N ILE A 5 -27.40 12.65 -11.77
CA ILE A 5 -27.05 11.23 -11.86
C ILE A 5 -25.68 11.05 -12.53
N SER A 6 -25.35 11.92 -13.49
CA SER A 6 -24.05 11.91 -14.18
C SER A 6 -22.86 12.10 -13.24
N LEU A 7 -23.01 12.84 -12.14
CA LEU A 7 -21.91 13.08 -11.20
C LEU A 7 -21.47 11.80 -10.50
N PHE A 8 -22.41 10.94 -10.10
CA PHE A 8 -22.09 9.64 -9.51
C PHE A 8 -21.34 8.74 -10.49
N VAL A 9 -21.81 8.67 -11.73
CA VAL A 9 -21.18 7.84 -12.78
C VAL A 9 -19.78 8.35 -13.13
N SER A 10 -19.62 9.68 -13.26
CA SER A 10 -18.31 10.28 -13.54
C SER A 10 -17.30 10.03 -12.42
N ILE A 11 -17.70 10.11 -11.15
CA ILE A 11 -16.82 9.83 -10.01
C ILE A 11 -16.35 8.38 -10.02
N GLU A 12 -17.25 7.43 -10.27
CA GLU A 12 -16.88 6.01 -10.35
C GLU A 12 -15.89 5.73 -11.48
N ILE A 13 -16.07 6.35 -12.66
CA ILE A 13 -15.11 6.21 -13.76
C ILE A 13 -13.73 6.74 -13.36
N VAL A 14 -13.67 7.90 -12.70
CA VAL A 14 -12.39 8.48 -12.24
C VAL A 14 -11.70 7.55 -11.24
N LYS A 15 -12.43 6.96 -10.29
CA LYS A 15 -11.89 6.00 -9.31
C LYS A 15 -11.30 4.77 -10.00
N ILE A 16 -11.99 4.22 -11.00
CA ILE A 16 -11.50 3.10 -11.79
C ILE A 16 -10.21 3.47 -12.54
N CYS A 17 -10.16 4.66 -13.18
CA CYS A 17 -8.96 5.13 -13.86
C CYS A 17 -7.78 5.29 -12.91
N GLN A 18 -8.00 5.83 -11.70
CA GLN A 18 -6.94 5.98 -10.69
C GLN A 18 -6.38 4.63 -10.25
N VAL A 19 -7.25 3.66 -9.93
CA VAL A 19 -6.83 2.31 -9.56
C VAL A 19 -6.06 1.62 -10.69
N TYR A 20 -6.49 1.81 -11.94
CA TYR A 20 -5.78 1.29 -13.10
C TYR A 20 -4.35 1.82 -13.20
N PHE A 21 -4.14 3.13 -12.97
CA PHE A 21 -2.80 3.71 -12.98
C PHE A 21 -1.92 3.18 -11.85
N ILE A 22 -2.46 3.04 -10.64
CA ILE A 22 -1.71 2.48 -9.50
C ILE A 22 -1.27 1.04 -9.77
N HIS A 23 -2.14 0.23 -10.39
CA HIS A 23 -1.80 -1.15 -10.73
C HIS A 23 -0.69 -1.26 -11.80
N GLN A 24 -0.58 -0.27 -12.70
CA GLN A 24 0.44 -0.24 -13.75
C GLN A 24 1.76 0.42 -13.28
N ASP A 25 1.82 0.89 -12.04
CA ASP A 25 3.01 1.55 -11.52
C ASP A 25 4.13 0.53 -11.27
N MET A 26 5.25 0.73 -11.96
CA MET A 26 6.44 -0.12 -11.85
C MET A 26 7.24 0.17 -10.57
N GLU A 27 7.08 1.34 -9.96
CA GLU A 27 7.76 1.66 -8.68
C GLU A 27 7.16 0.89 -7.49
N LEU A 28 5.93 0.39 -7.65
CA LEU A 28 5.20 -0.39 -6.65
C LEU A 28 5.23 -1.90 -6.95
N TYR A 29 6.15 -2.33 -7.83
CA TYR A 29 6.40 -3.73 -8.15
C TYR A 29 7.42 -4.34 -7.19
N ASP A 30 7.12 -5.53 -6.66
CA ASP A 30 8.06 -6.29 -5.84
C ASP A 30 8.74 -7.39 -6.67
N GLU A 31 10.05 -7.23 -6.90
CA GLU A 31 10.88 -8.19 -7.64
C GLU A 31 11.10 -9.51 -6.89
N GLU A 32 11.09 -9.51 -5.55
CA GLU A 32 11.35 -10.73 -4.78
C GLU A 32 10.16 -11.70 -4.83
N THR A 33 8.94 -11.17 -4.85
CA THR A 33 7.70 -11.96 -4.90
C THR A 33 7.05 -12.01 -6.28
N ASP A 34 7.63 -11.33 -7.28
CA ASP A 34 7.11 -11.21 -8.65
C ASP A 34 5.66 -10.68 -8.67
N SER A 35 5.38 -9.69 -7.82
CA SER A 35 4.00 -9.23 -7.57
C SER A 35 3.81 -7.74 -7.74
N HIS A 36 2.74 -7.37 -8.45
CA HIS A 36 2.26 -5.99 -8.55
C HIS A 36 1.35 -5.64 -7.37
N LEU A 37 1.31 -4.36 -7.02
CA LEU A 37 0.36 -3.85 -6.04
C LEU A 37 -1.09 -4.10 -6.48
N GLN A 38 -1.88 -4.70 -5.60
CA GLN A 38 -3.28 -5.02 -5.84
C GLN A 38 -4.22 -4.11 -5.03
N CYS A 39 -4.96 -3.24 -5.71
CA CYS A 39 -6.05 -2.49 -5.10
C CYS A 39 -7.33 -3.32 -5.09
N ARG A 40 -7.83 -3.67 -3.90
CA ARG A 40 -9.07 -4.46 -3.73
C ARG A 40 -10.34 -3.60 -3.56
N ALA A 41 -10.17 -2.29 -3.43
CA ALA A 41 -11.25 -1.32 -3.25
C ALA A 41 -11.04 -0.10 -4.15
N LEU A 42 -12.12 0.44 -4.74
CA LEU A 42 -12.06 1.56 -5.70
C LEU A 42 -11.91 2.93 -5.03
N ASN A 43 -12.31 3.06 -3.76
CA ASN A 43 -12.21 4.30 -2.98
C ASN A 43 -10.86 4.46 -2.26
N ILE A 44 -9.90 3.55 -2.48
CA ILE A 44 -8.65 3.50 -1.73
C ILE A 44 -7.80 4.77 -1.86
N THR A 45 -7.87 5.44 -3.01
CA THR A 45 -7.09 6.65 -3.28
C THR A 45 -7.53 7.84 -2.43
N GLU A 46 -8.83 7.97 -2.17
CA GLU A 46 -9.40 8.99 -1.30
C GLU A 46 -9.01 8.74 0.16
N ASP A 47 -9.14 7.48 0.60
CA ASP A 47 -8.82 7.06 1.97
C ASP A 47 -7.32 7.25 2.27
N LEU A 48 -6.45 6.85 1.33
CA LEU A 48 -4.99 7.01 1.47
C LEU A 48 -4.57 8.47 1.53
N GLY A 49 -5.22 9.36 0.77
CA GLY A 49 -4.93 10.80 0.79
C GLY A 49 -5.28 11.50 2.11
N GLN A 50 -6.06 10.84 2.98
CA GLN A 50 -6.54 11.41 4.24
C GLN A 50 -6.04 10.67 5.48
N MET A 51 -5.22 9.61 5.33
CA MET A 51 -4.78 8.86 6.50
C MET A 51 -3.90 9.72 7.43
N GLN A 52 -4.09 9.55 8.74
CA GLN A 52 -3.33 10.30 9.76
C GLN A 52 -2.46 9.39 10.63
N TYR A 53 -2.82 8.12 10.75
CA TYR A 53 -2.16 7.17 11.63
C TYR A 53 -1.94 5.86 10.87
N ILE A 54 -0.72 5.33 10.96
CA ILE A 54 -0.36 4.02 10.46
C ILE A 54 -0.16 3.11 11.65
N PHE A 55 -1.01 2.11 11.79
CA PHE A 55 -0.80 1.02 12.73
C PHE A 55 -0.05 -0.09 11.99
N SER A 56 1.16 -0.39 12.44
CA SER A 56 2.03 -1.39 11.80
C SER A 56 2.26 -2.55 12.76
N ASP A 57 2.17 -3.78 12.24
CA ASP A 57 2.60 -4.96 12.96
C ASP A 57 4.13 -5.07 12.94
N LYS A 58 4.72 -5.61 13.99
CA LYS A 58 6.18 -5.73 14.08
C LYS A 58 6.70 -6.84 13.19
N THR A 59 6.18 -8.06 13.36
CA THR A 59 6.74 -9.25 12.74
C THR A 59 6.10 -9.46 11.38
N GLY A 60 6.91 -9.56 10.32
CA GLY A 60 6.40 -9.73 8.95
C GLY A 60 6.09 -8.43 8.21
N THR A 61 6.06 -7.28 8.91
CA THR A 61 6.00 -5.95 8.27
C THR A 61 7.25 -5.13 8.53
N LEU A 62 7.57 -4.84 9.80
CA LEU A 62 8.78 -4.04 10.13
C LEU A 62 10.06 -4.88 10.14
N THR A 63 9.95 -6.16 10.49
CA THR A 63 11.08 -7.07 10.52
C THR A 63 10.80 -8.32 9.72
N GLU A 64 11.73 -8.67 8.83
CA GLU A 64 11.81 -10.00 8.25
C GLU A 64 12.07 -11.05 9.35
N ASN A 65 11.55 -12.26 9.17
CA ASN A 65 11.82 -13.37 10.09
C ASN A 65 13.21 -13.98 9.85
N LYS A 66 14.25 -13.15 9.95
CA LYS A 66 15.63 -13.49 9.69
C LYS A 66 16.54 -12.90 10.76
N MET A 67 16.99 -13.75 11.67
CA MET A 67 17.86 -13.34 12.78
C MET A 67 19.32 -13.51 12.37
N VAL A 68 20.04 -12.40 12.26
CA VAL A 68 21.47 -12.40 11.94
C VAL A 68 22.25 -12.06 13.19
N PHE A 69 23.13 -12.97 13.59
CA PHE A 69 24.10 -12.68 14.65
C PHE A 69 25.04 -11.56 14.19
N ARG A 70 25.04 -10.43 14.89
CA ARG A 70 25.86 -9.27 14.51
C ARG A 70 27.15 -9.19 15.30
N ARG A 71 27.08 -9.31 16.63
CA ARG A 71 28.20 -9.10 17.54
C ARG A 71 27.97 -9.90 18.83
N CYS A 72 29.05 -10.39 19.43
CA CYS A 72 29.10 -10.75 20.84
C CYS A 72 30.34 -10.14 21.47
N THR A 73 30.30 -9.98 22.78
CA THR A 73 31.46 -9.67 23.60
C THR A 73 31.64 -10.83 24.58
N VAL A 74 32.85 -11.38 24.67
CA VAL A 74 33.21 -12.48 25.56
C VAL A 74 34.41 -12.05 26.40
N ALA A 75 34.28 -12.12 27.72
CA ALA A 75 35.30 -11.66 28.67
C ALA A 75 35.74 -10.18 28.49
N GLY A 76 34.85 -9.34 27.97
CA GLY A 76 35.12 -7.92 27.71
C GLY A 76 35.79 -7.61 26.36
N VAL A 77 35.95 -8.60 25.48
CA VAL A 77 36.48 -8.47 24.11
C VAL A 77 35.43 -8.84 23.08
#